data_AF-A0A7J9DUW8-F1
#
_entry.id   AF-A0A7J9DUW8-F1
#
_cell.length_a   1.000
_cell.length_b   1.000
_cell.length_c   1.000
_cell.angle_alpha   90.00
_cell.angle_beta   90.00
_cell.angle_gamma   90.00
#
_symmetry.space_group_name_H-M   'P 1'
#
loop_
_entity.id
_entity.type
_entity.pdbx_description
1 polymer ?
#
loop_
_entity_poly.entity_id
_entity_poly.type
_entity_poly.pdbx_seq_one_letter_code
_entity_poly.pdbx_strand_id
1 'polypeptide(L)'
;MAIVWPRFMVLKCEARNKYLSYMHESYDCHGYLRFSETLACSPYTKFEVERAKCSEDGLVHIKSCHNNKYCKRVKNVSITGNSNEQYWISAAADKPEEGQSEESCTLFKLIPVDTATNKIRIMHVQSGCYLCLWWVDSPTFNNCVLANYKVLDGNSCDLFTVIDWELLAKPFASPRFMVLKCEARNKYLSYMHESYDCNGYLKFSETLAFSPYTKFEVERAKCSEEDGLVHIKSCHNKKYCKRVKNVSITGNSNEQTPPPVFPFSADLRPFDYVLHREKERFIGA
;
A
#
# COMPACT_ATOMS: atom_id res chain seq x y z
N MET A 1 5.92 -23.49 -4.05
CA MET A 1 5.04 -22.58 -4.82
C MET A 1 5.86 -21.36 -5.21
N ALA A 2 5.92 -21.01 -6.50
CA ALA A 2 6.61 -19.80 -6.93
C ALA A 2 5.75 -18.58 -6.57
N ILE A 3 6.33 -17.58 -5.91
CA ILE A 3 5.64 -16.34 -5.59
C ILE A 3 5.46 -15.55 -6.88
N VAL A 4 4.22 -15.17 -7.16
CA VAL A 4 3.87 -14.38 -8.35
C VAL A 4 3.74 -12.92 -7.92
N TRP A 5 4.69 -12.10 -8.35
CA TRP A 5 4.64 -10.66 -8.13
C TRP A 5 3.65 -10.00 -9.10
N PRO A 6 2.95 -8.94 -8.68
CA PRO A 6 2.08 -8.19 -9.57
C PRO A 6 2.91 -7.55 -10.69
N ARG A 7 2.35 -7.52 -11.90
CA ARG A 7 3.02 -6.89 -13.05
C ARG A 7 3.28 -5.41 -12.81
N PHE A 8 2.32 -4.71 -12.21
CA PHE A 8 2.47 -3.31 -11.81
C PHE A 8 2.32 -3.23 -10.29
N MET A 9 3.33 -2.67 -9.65
CA MET A 9 3.37 -2.51 -8.20
C MET A 9 3.54 -1.06 -7.77
N VAL A 10 3.04 -0.79 -6.58
CA VAL A 10 3.36 0.38 -5.78
C VAL A 10 4.08 -0.12 -4.53
N LEU A 11 5.18 0.54 -4.17
CA LEU A 11 5.96 0.23 -2.99
C LEU A 11 5.70 1.26 -1.91
N LYS A 12 5.43 0.80 -0.69
CA LYS A 12 5.25 1.65 0.48
C LYS A 12 6.32 1.35 1.51
N CYS A 13 7.00 2.36 2.03
CA CYS A 13 7.97 2.19 3.11
C CYS A 13 7.25 2.18 4.46
N GLU A 14 7.53 1.17 5.28
CA GLU A 14 6.93 1.02 6.61
C GLU A 14 7.40 2.12 7.58
N ALA A 15 8.69 2.48 7.54
CA ALA A 15 9.27 3.45 8.47
C ALA A 15 8.68 4.87 8.37
N ARG A 16 8.24 5.29 7.16
CA ARG A 16 7.70 6.65 6.93
C ARG A 16 6.26 6.70 6.43
N ASN A 17 5.63 5.56 6.15
CA ASN A 17 4.26 5.50 5.64
C ASN A 17 4.09 6.31 4.33
N LYS A 18 5.12 6.37 3.48
CA LYS A 18 5.14 7.05 2.18
C LYS A 18 5.37 6.07 1.03
N TYR A 19 4.92 6.43 -0.15
CA TYR A 19 5.06 5.62 -1.36
C TYR A 19 6.35 5.97 -2.11
N LEU A 20 6.96 4.95 -2.71
CA LEU A 20 8.10 5.13 -3.59
C LEU A 20 7.64 5.84 -4.85
N SER A 21 8.34 6.90 -5.23
CA SER A 21 8.02 7.73 -6.38
C SER A 21 9.27 8.07 -7.18
N TYR A 22 9.06 8.29 -8.48
CA TYR A 22 10.05 8.84 -9.39
C TYR A 22 10.25 10.35 -9.13
N MET A 23 11.50 10.76 -8.92
CA MET A 23 11.84 12.17 -8.76
C MET A 23 11.88 12.90 -10.11
N HIS A 24 11.02 13.92 -10.25
CA HIS A 24 10.85 14.73 -11.46
C HIS A 24 11.07 16.24 -11.23
N GLU A 25 11.22 16.67 -9.97
CA GLU A 25 11.10 18.08 -9.55
C GLU A 25 12.31 18.95 -9.94
N SER A 26 13.54 18.41 -9.96
CA SER A 26 14.73 19.17 -10.31
C SER A 26 15.71 18.36 -11.15
N TYR A 27 16.56 19.06 -11.93
CA TYR A 27 17.52 18.43 -12.84
C TYR A 27 18.54 17.55 -12.09
N ASP A 28 18.95 17.98 -10.89
CA ASP A 28 20.01 17.30 -10.12
C ASP A 28 19.55 15.97 -9.51
N CYS A 29 18.26 15.83 -9.20
CA CYS A 29 17.68 14.61 -8.64
C CYS A 29 16.79 13.86 -9.65
N HIS A 30 16.73 14.33 -10.89
CA HIS A 30 15.93 13.71 -11.93
C HIS A 30 16.35 12.25 -12.13
N GLY A 31 15.39 11.34 -12.04
CA GLY A 31 15.62 9.91 -12.22
C GLY A 31 15.87 9.13 -10.94
N TYR A 32 16.18 9.77 -9.81
CA TYR A 32 16.31 9.07 -8.53
C TYR A 32 14.94 8.63 -8.01
N LEU A 33 14.93 7.64 -7.12
CA LEU A 33 13.72 7.16 -6.47
C LEU A 33 13.65 7.66 -5.02
N ARG A 34 12.47 8.11 -4.60
CA ARG A 34 12.23 8.72 -3.29
C ARG A 34 10.92 8.28 -2.65
N PHE A 35 10.95 8.06 -1.34
CA PHE A 35 9.74 7.86 -0.54
C PHE A 35 9.18 9.21 -0.05
N SER A 36 8.44 9.90 -0.91
CA SER A 36 7.83 11.20 -0.61
C SER A 36 6.33 11.26 -0.88
N GLU A 37 5.85 10.46 -1.84
CA GLU A 37 4.47 10.52 -2.30
C GLU A 37 3.48 10.03 -1.24
N THR A 38 2.33 10.70 -1.13
CA THR A 38 1.24 10.34 -0.20
C THR A 38 0.13 9.55 -0.86
N LEU A 39 0.07 9.56 -2.18
CA LEU A 39 -0.91 8.86 -2.99
C LEU A 39 -0.25 7.66 -3.71
N ALA A 40 -0.74 6.46 -3.44
CA ALA A 40 -0.40 5.25 -4.15
C ALA A 40 -0.76 5.32 -5.65
N CYS A 41 -1.80 6.08 -6.02
CA CYS A 41 -2.26 6.22 -7.42
C CYS A 41 -1.61 7.39 -8.19
N SER A 42 -0.54 7.99 -7.68
CA SER A 42 0.23 9.02 -8.39
C SER A 42 0.84 8.49 -9.70
N PRO A 43 0.97 9.31 -10.75
CA PRO A 43 1.63 8.90 -12.00
C PRO A 43 3.11 8.48 -11.78
N TYR A 44 3.73 8.90 -10.66
CA TYR A 44 5.13 8.65 -10.36
C TYR A 44 5.39 7.43 -9.48
N THR A 45 4.35 6.80 -8.92
CA THR A 45 4.47 5.67 -7.98
C THR A 45 4.26 4.30 -8.60
N LYS A 46 3.94 4.26 -9.91
CA LYS A 46 3.71 3.02 -10.65
C LYS A 46 5.01 2.45 -11.21
N PHE A 47 5.36 1.24 -10.78
CA PHE A 47 6.51 0.50 -11.29
C PHE A 47 6.07 -0.82 -11.94
N GLU A 48 6.63 -1.13 -13.09
CA GLU A 48 6.47 -2.43 -13.76
C GLU A 48 7.54 -3.39 -13.27
N VAL A 49 7.11 -4.60 -12.92
CA VAL A 49 7.95 -5.73 -12.55
C VAL A 49 8.03 -6.68 -13.74
N GLU A 50 9.21 -6.76 -14.34
CA GLU A 50 9.49 -7.66 -15.46
C GLU A 50 10.36 -8.82 -14.96
N ARG A 51 9.98 -10.06 -15.27
CA ARG A 51 10.83 -11.22 -14.91
C ARG A 51 12.09 -11.23 -15.78
N ALA A 52 13.23 -11.51 -15.17
CA ALA A 52 14.46 -11.71 -15.91
C ALA A 52 14.35 -12.93 -16.82
N LYS A 53 14.96 -12.86 -18.01
CA LYS A 53 14.84 -13.89 -19.05
C LYS A 53 15.71 -15.11 -18.73
N CYS A 54 16.90 -14.89 -18.19
CA CYS A 54 17.89 -15.94 -17.96
C CYS A 54 17.93 -16.44 -16.51
N SER A 55 16.93 -16.12 -15.68
CA SER A 55 16.93 -16.52 -14.26
C SER A 55 15.86 -17.55 -13.93
N GLU A 56 16.26 -18.70 -13.40
CA GLU A 56 15.36 -19.66 -12.75
C GLU A 56 14.99 -19.23 -11.31
N ASP A 57 15.79 -18.35 -10.71
CA ASP A 57 15.69 -17.91 -9.30
C ASP A 57 14.60 -16.85 -9.03
N GLY A 58 13.77 -16.54 -10.02
CA GLY A 58 12.70 -15.54 -9.87
C GLY A 58 13.21 -14.10 -9.71
N LEU A 59 14.35 -13.78 -10.33
CA LEU A 59 14.88 -12.41 -10.36
C LEU A 59 14.01 -11.53 -11.26
N VAL A 60 14.00 -10.24 -10.96
CA VAL A 60 13.16 -9.27 -11.66
C VAL A 60 13.94 -8.02 -12.03
N HIS A 61 13.48 -7.37 -13.08
CA HIS A 61 13.77 -5.98 -13.37
C HIS A 61 12.62 -5.13 -12.84
N ILE A 62 12.96 -3.96 -12.28
CA ILE A 62 11.98 -2.96 -11.86
C ILE A 62 12.11 -1.79 -12.84
N LYS A 63 11.00 -1.35 -13.41
CA LYS A 63 10.94 -0.28 -14.40
C LYS A 63 9.98 0.80 -13.93
N SER A 64 10.38 2.06 -13.99
CA SER A 64 9.46 3.17 -13.73
C SER A 64 8.50 3.31 -14.91
N CYS A 65 7.19 3.28 -14.65
CA CYS A 65 6.20 3.51 -15.70
C CYS A 65 6.16 4.96 -16.17
N HIS A 66 6.71 5.90 -15.38
CA HIS A 66 6.73 7.32 -15.74
C HIS A 66 7.66 7.60 -16.93
N ASN A 67 8.93 7.18 -16.85
CA ASN A 67 9.92 7.45 -17.88
C ASN A 67 10.28 6.22 -18.74
N ASN A 68 9.65 5.07 -18.48
CA ASN A 68 9.92 3.79 -19.13
C ASN A 68 11.37 3.31 -19.04
N LYS A 69 12.10 3.68 -17.97
CA LYS A 69 13.48 3.25 -17.74
C LYS A 69 13.57 2.25 -16.59
N TYR A 70 14.54 1.35 -16.71
CA TYR A 70 14.86 0.35 -15.71
C TYR A 70 15.63 0.98 -14.55
N CYS A 71 15.30 0.51 -13.35
CA CYS A 71 16.01 0.84 -12.12
C CYS A 71 17.40 0.21 -12.17
N LYS A 72 18.41 1.01 -11.84
CA LYS A 72 19.79 0.57 -11.68
C LYS A 72 20.42 1.24 -10.48
N ARG A 73 21.50 0.65 -10.00
CA ARG A 73 22.36 1.26 -9.00
C ARG A 73 23.26 2.31 -9.65
N VAL A 74 23.36 3.48 -9.05
CA VAL A 74 24.19 4.60 -9.51
C VAL A 74 25.11 5.06 -8.40
N LYS A 75 26.38 5.34 -8.75
CA LYS A 75 27.38 5.87 -7.82
C LYS A 75 27.35 7.39 -7.88
N ASN A 76 27.05 8.03 -6.75
CA ASN A 76 27.07 9.48 -6.59
C ASN A 76 27.49 9.84 -5.15
N VAL A 77 28.77 10.15 -4.97
CA VAL A 77 29.34 10.55 -3.66
C VAL A 77 28.94 11.98 -3.30
N SER A 78 28.68 12.83 -4.29
CA SER A 78 28.41 14.26 -4.08
C SER A 78 27.12 14.54 -3.31
N ILE A 79 26.21 13.56 -3.21
CA ILE A 79 24.94 13.70 -2.46
C ILE A 79 25.19 13.87 -0.96
N THR A 80 26.15 13.11 -0.40
CA THR A 80 26.44 13.10 1.06
C THR A 80 27.86 13.53 1.38
N GLY A 81 28.77 13.53 0.40
CA GLY A 81 30.20 13.65 0.64
C GLY A 81 30.81 12.44 1.35
N ASN A 82 30.02 11.39 1.63
CA ASN A 82 30.43 10.20 2.36
C ASN A 82 30.59 9.01 1.40
N SER A 83 31.80 8.46 1.31
CA SER A 83 32.08 7.27 0.50
C SER A 83 31.29 6.03 0.94
N ASN A 84 30.85 6.00 2.20
CA ASN A 84 29.98 4.96 2.75
C ASN A 84 28.50 5.15 2.41
N GLU A 85 28.12 6.18 1.64
CA GLU A 85 26.73 6.49 1.25
C GLU A 85 26.66 6.96 -0.22
N GLN A 86 27.39 6.25 -1.10
CA GLN A 86 27.57 6.67 -2.49
C GLN A 86 26.69 5.92 -3.50
N TYR A 87 26.01 4.84 -3.12
CA TYR A 87 25.26 4.00 -4.06
C TYR A 87 23.76 4.16 -3.88
N TRP A 88 23.12 4.72 -4.89
CA TRP A 88 21.70 5.08 -4.90
C TRP A 88 20.96 4.32 -5.99
N ILE A 89 19.63 4.30 -5.94
CA ILE A 89 18.80 3.72 -7.01
C ILE A 89 18.20 4.81 -7.88
N SER A 90 18.33 4.64 -9.20
CA SER A 90 17.80 5.54 -10.21
C SER A 90 17.15 4.77 -11.35
N ALA A 91 15.99 5.23 -11.83
CA ALA A 91 15.33 4.73 -13.03
C ALA A 91 15.94 5.39 -14.27
N ALA A 92 17.14 4.94 -14.66
CA ALA A 92 17.96 5.60 -15.69
C ALA A 92 18.46 4.66 -16.80
N ALA A 93 18.25 3.34 -16.69
CA ALA A 93 18.69 2.39 -17.72
C ALA A 93 17.65 2.25 -18.84
N ASP A 94 18.08 2.34 -20.10
CA ASP A 94 17.18 2.23 -21.27
C ASP A 94 16.85 0.76 -21.62
N LYS A 95 17.67 -0.19 -21.18
CA LYS A 95 17.51 -1.63 -21.44
C LYS A 95 17.77 -2.43 -20.16
N PRO A 96 17.18 -3.62 -20.02
CA PRO A 96 17.52 -4.53 -18.94
C PRO A 96 18.94 -5.09 -19.16
N GLU A 97 19.71 -5.19 -18.07
CA GLU A 97 21.02 -5.82 -18.00
C GLU A 97 20.97 -6.92 -16.92
N GLU A 98 21.30 -8.15 -17.33
CA GLU A 98 21.23 -9.37 -16.51
C GLU A 98 22.61 -9.88 -16.08
N GLY A 99 23.71 -9.29 -16.59
CA GLY A 99 25.07 -9.58 -16.15
C GLY A 99 25.23 -9.28 -14.66
N GLN A 100 25.27 -10.32 -13.82
CA GLN A 100 25.38 -10.16 -12.36
C GLN A 100 26.73 -9.59 -11.90
N SER A 101 27.73 -9.55 -12.78
CA SER A 101 29.03 -8.90 -12.50
C SER A 101 29.10 -7.47 -13.02
N GLU A 102 28.17 -7.05 -13.88
CA GLU A 102 28.18 -5.74 -14.53
C GLU A 102 27.67 -4.64 -13.60
N GLU A 103 28.37 -3.50 -13.52
CA GLU A 103 27.90 -2.37 -12.69
C GLU A 103 26.55 -1.80 -13.18
N SER A 104 26.24 -1.99 -14.46
CA SER A 104 24.97 -1.64 -15.09
C SER A 104 23.83 -2.61 -14.80
N CYS A 105 24.07 -3.67 -14.02
CA CYS A 105 23.06 -4.66 -13.66
C CYS A 105 21.76 -4.00 -13.17
N THR A 106 20.64 -4.53 -13.66
CA THR A 106 19.28 -4.05 -13.34
C THR A 106 18.45 -5.10 -12.62
N LEU A 107 19.10 -6.18 -12.17
CA LEU A 107 18.45 -7.29 -11.50
C LEU A 107 18.24 -6.98 -10.02
N PHE A 108 17.03 -7.26 -9.57
CA PHE A 108 16.63 -7.22 -8.17
C PHE A 108 16.05 -8.56 -7.76
N LYS A 109 16.25 -8.89 -6.48
CA LYS A 109 15.61 -10.00 -5.80
C LYS A 109 14.58 -9.46 -4.81
N LEU A 110 13.32 -9.80 -5.03
CA LEU A 110 12.22 -9.50 -4.11
C LEU A 110 12.13 -10.64 -3.09
N ILE A 111 12.39 -10.33 -1.82
CA ILE A 111 12.49 -11.32 -0.73
C ILE A 111 11.28 -11.13 0.19
N PRO A 112 10.32 -12.07 0.20
CA PRO A 112 9.17 -12.00 1.08
C PRO A 112 9.61 -12.10 2.55
N VAL A 113 9.06 -11.21 3.38
CA VAL A 113 9.23 -11.23 4.84
C VAL A 113 7.96 -11.74 5.51
N ASP A 114 6.80 -11.24 5.08
CA ASP A 114 5.49 -11.68 5.52
C ASP A 114 4.52 -11.65 4.33
N THR A 115 4.02 -12.84 3.97
CA THR A 115 3.10 -13.01 2.84
C THR A 115 1.67 -12.58 3.19
N ALA A 116 1.27 -12.58 4.46
CA ALA A 116 -0.06 -12.14 4.87
C ALA A 116 -0.21 -10.61 4.75
N THR A 117 0.88 -9.89 4.99
CA THR A 117 0.93 -8.41 4.89
C THR A 117 1.60 -7.90 3.62
N ASN A 118 1.97 -8.79 2.69
CA ASN A 118 2.71 -8.46 1.45
C ASN A 118 4.00 -7.64 1.70
N LYS A 119 4.68 -7.92 2.82
CA LYS A 119 5.92 -7.25 3.18
C LYS A 119 7.11 -7.95 2.57
N ILE A 120 8.02 -7.16 2.00
CA ILE A 120 9.19 -7.64 1.30
C ILE A 120 10.43 -6.81 1.66
N ARG A 121 11.59 -7.38 1.35
CA ARG A 121 12.84 -6.65 1.16
C ARG A 121 13.25 -6.73 -0.30
N ILE A 122 13.99 -5.74 -0.76
CA ILE A 122 14.50 -5.70 -2.13
C ILE A 122 16.02 -5.68 -2.07
N MET A 123 16.65 -6.61 -2.76
CA MET A 123 18.11 -6.68 -2.88
C MET A 123 18.53 -6.43 -4.32
N HIS A 124 19.52 -5.57 -4.51
CA HIS A 124 20.19 -5.41 -5.80
C HIS A 124 21.17 -6.56 -6.02
N VAL A 125 21.01 -7.32 -7.11
CA VAL A 125 21.67 -8.62 -7.29
C VAL A 125 23.19 -8.49 -7.42
N GLN A 126 23.69 -7.60 -8.28
CA GLN A 126 25.13 -7.48 -8.51
C GLN A 126 25.91 -7.09 -7.26
N SER A 127 25.32 -6.29 -6.37
CA SER A 127 26.00 -5.84 -5.16
C SER A 127 25.68 -6.67 -3.93
N GLY A 128 24.57 -7.41 -3.93
CA GLY A 128 24.00 -8.04 -2.76
C GLY A 128 23.55 -7.04 -1.69
N CYS A 129 23.39 -5.76 -2.04
CA CYS A 129 22.98 -4.72 -1.09
C CYS A 129 21.45 -4.61 -1.07
N TYR A 130 20.91 -4.41 0.12
CA TYR A 130 19.49 -4.14 0.30
C TYR A 130 19.18 -2.69 -0.03
N LEU A 131 18.00 -2.46 -0.60
CA LEU A 131 17.46 -1.14 -0.80
C LEU A 131 16.88 -0.64 0.52
N CYS A 132 17.28 0.55 0.92
CA CYS A 132 16.81 1.19 2.14
C CYS A 132 16.35 2.61 1.84
N LEU A 133 15.28 3.05 2.51
CA LEU A 133 15.02 4.47 2.68
C LEU A 133 16.19 5.07 3.47
N TRP A 134 16.82 6.09 2.92
CA TRP A 134 17.93 6.77 3.58
C TRP A 134 17.61 8.22 3.87
N TRP A 135 18.03 8.65 5.05
CA TRP A 135 17.91 10.04 5.49
C TRP A 135 19.23 10.75 5.24
N VAL A 136 19.17 11.90 4.58
CA VAL A 136 20.32 12.79 4.37
C VAL A 136 19.91 14.22 4.72
N ASP A 137 20.88 15.02 5.17
CA ASP A 137 20.66 16.43 5.51
C ASP A 137 20.22 17.25 4.30
N SER A 138 20.62 16.85 3.09
CA SER A 138 20.23 17.53 1.85
C SER A 138 18.72 17.39 1.59
N PRO A 139 17.94 18.49 1.59
CA PRO A 139 16.48 18.42 1.41
C PRO A 139 16.09 17.83 0.05
N THR A 140 16.97 17.98 -0.95
CA THR A 140 16.79 17.47 -2.31
C THR A 140 16.80 15.95 -2.36
N PHE A 141 17.70 15.29 -1.64
CA PHE A 141 17.90 13.83 -1.70
C PHE A 141 17.38 13.09 -0.45
N ASN A 142 16.78 13.81 0.49
CA ASN A 142 16.23 13.21 1.69
C ASN A 142 15.12 12.20 1.35
N ASN A 143 15.14 11.02 1.97
CA ASN A 143 14.26 9.86 1.71
C ASN A 143 14.46 9.18 0.34
N CYS A 144 15.62 9.41 -0.31
CA CYS A 144 16.01 8.64 -1.49
C CYS A 144 16.36 7.19 -1.14
N VAL A 145 16.34 6.33 -2.16
CA VAL A 145 16.67 4.91 -2.02
C VAL A 145 18.18 4.70 -2.12
N LEU A 146 18.79 4.26 -1.02
CA LEU A 146 20.19 3.87 -0.94
C LEU A 146 20.32 2.35 -1.08
N ALA A 147 21.38 1.88 -1.73
CA ALA A 147 21.70 0.46 -1.90
C ALA A 147 23.18 0.18 -1.62
N ASN A 148 23.61 0.47 -0.39
CA ASN A 148 25.02 0.35 0.01
C ASN A 148 25.30 -0.77 1.00
N TYR A 149 24.31 -1.15 1.82
CA TYR A 149 24.51 -2.10 2.91
C TYR A 149 24.04 -3.51 2.55
N LYS A 150 24.83 -4.52 2.93
CA LYS A 150 24.49 -5.95 2.81
C LYS A 150 23.78 -6.51 4.04
N VAL A 151 23.65 -5.71 5.08
CA VAL A 151 22.97 -6.06 6.33
C VAL A 151 21.55 -5.50 6.30
N LEU A 152 20.65 -6.19 6.99
CA LEU A 152 19.27 -5.75 7.16
C LEU A 152 19.24 -4.49 8.03
N ASP A 153 18.31 -3.58 7.73
CA ASP A 153 18.16 -2.36 8.50
C ASP A 153 17.41 -2.60 9.81
N GLY A 154 17.94 -2.08 10.92
CA GLY A 154 17.34 -2.22 12.24
C GLY A 154 16.09 -1.36 12.47
N ASN A 155 15.90 -0.32 11.66
CA ASN A 155 14.81 0.66 11.77
C ASN A 155 13.67 0.37 10.77
N SER A 156 13.68 -0.79 10.10
CA SER A 156 12.71 -1.17 9.07
C SER A 156 12.68 -0.24 7.85
N CYS A 157 13.75 0.51 7.58
CA CYS A 157 13.89 1.32 6.37
C CYS A 157 14.11 0.47 5.10
N ASP A 158 14.43 -0.81 5.25
CA ASP A 158 14.56 -1.82 4.19
C ASP A 158 13.26 -2.63 3.95
N LEU A 159 12.20 -2.36 4.73
CA LEU A 159 10.95 -3.09 4.70
C LEU A 159 9.89 -2.34 3.90
N PHE A 160 9.36 -3.02 2.88
CA PHE A 160 8.39 -2.44 1.96
C PHE A 160 7.14 -3.28 1.89
N THR A 161 5.98 -2.63 1.83
CA THR A 161 4.71 -3.27 1.50
C THR A 161 4.48 -3.16 0.00
N VAL A 162 4.23 -4.30 -0.65
CA VAL A 162 3.88 -4.37 -2.07
C VAL A 162 2.37 -4.21 -2.21
N ILE A 163 1.95 -3.29 -3.06
CA ILE A 163 0.55 -3.11 -3.40
C ILE A 163 0.39 -3.30 -4.91
N ASP A 164 -0.55 -4.16 -5.29
CA ASP A 164 -0.89 -4.38 -6.70
C ASP A 164 -1.59 -3.13 -7.25
N TRP A 165 -0.94 -2.45 -8.20
CA TRP A 165 -1.46 -1.24 -8.82
C TRP A 165 -2.76 -1.52 -9.58
N GLU A 166 -2.89 -2.68 -10.24
CA GLU A 166 -4.09 -2.99 -11.02
C GLU A 166 -5.30 -3.19 -10.11
N LEU A 167 -5.10 -3.75 -8.90
CA LEU A 167 -6.16 -3.82 -7.89
C LEU A 167 -6.50 -2.45 -7.32
N LEU A 168 -5.52 -1.55 -7.16
CA LEU A 168 -5.77 -0.17 -6.74
C LEU A 168 -6.54 0.63 -7.78
N ALA A 169 -6.16 0.52 -9.05
CA ALA A 169 -6.70 1.32 -10.14
C ALA A 169 -8.02 0.80 -10.70
N LYS A 170 -8.32 -0.48 -10.48
CA LYS A 170 -9.69 -0.96 -10.69
C LYS A 170 -10.62 -0.09 -9.84
N PRO A 171 -11.71 0.45 -10.43
CA PRO A 171 -12.74 1.13 -9.66
C PRO A 171 -13.09 0.20 -8.51
N PHE A 172 -13.07 0.71 -7.28
CA PHE A 172 -13.41 -0.09 -6.11
C PHE A 172 -14.76 -0.75 -6.37
N ALA A 173 -14.73 -2.03 -6.76
CA ALA A 173 -15.89 -2.88 -6.79
C ALA A 173 -16.13 -3.22 -5.32
N SER A 174 -16.65 -2.23 -4.58
CA SER A 174 -17.15 -2.42 -3.24
C SER A 174 -17.99 -3.69 -3.29
N PRO A 175 -17.72 -4.71 -2.45
CA PRO A 175 -18.75 -5.73 -2.26
C PRO A 175 -20.02 -4.94 -1.95
N ARG A 176 -21.12 -5.20 -2.69
CA ARG A 176 -22.35 -4.37 -2.61
C ARG A 176 -22.70 -4.01 -1.18
N PHE A 177 -22.39 -4.92 -0.24
CA PHE A 177 -22.47 -4.72 1.20
C PHE A 177 -21.29 -5.41 1.91
N MET A 178 -20.78 -4.82 2.99
CA MET A 178 -19.90 -5.46 3.98
C MET A 178 -20.61 -5.59 5.32
N VAL A 179 -20.11 -6.50 6.16
CA VAL A 179 -20.54 -6.70 7.54
C VAL A 179 -19.29 -6.77 8.42
N LEU A 180 -19.30 -6.11 9.57
CA LEU A 180 -18.17 -6.06 10.50
C LEU A 180 -18.47 -6.92 11.73
N LYS A 181 -17.60 -7.88 12.06
CA LYS A 181 -17.72 -8.75 13.24
C LYS A 181 -16.67 -8.37 14.29
N CYS A 182 -17.09 -8.20 15.54
CA CYS A 182 -16.21 -8.13 16.69
C CYS A 182 -15.97 -9.54 17.22
N GLU A 183 -14.74 -10.03 17.10
CA GLU A 183 -14.40 -11.40 17.51
C GLU A 183 -14.54 -11.60 19.02
N ALA A 184 -14.05 -10.66 19.84
CA ALA A 184 -14.11 -10.73 21.29
C ALA A 184 -15.55 -10.81 21.85
N ARG A 185 -16.54 -10.28 21.12
CA ARG A 185 -17.96 -10.31 21.53
C ARG A 185 -18.79 -11.30 20.72
N ASN A 186 -18.22 -11.90 19.68
CA ASN A 186 -18.91 -12.69 18.67
C ASN A 186 -20.21 -12.02 18.17
N LYS A 187 -20.16 -10.70 17.93
CA LYS A 187 -21.30 -9.88 17.51
C LYS A 187 -20.95 -9.02 16.31
N TYR A 188 -21.95 -8.73 15.50
CA TYR A 188 -21.85 -7.87 14.33
C TYR A 188 -22.16 -6.41 14.67
N LEU A 189 -21.46 -5.50 14.01
CA LEU A 189 -21.74 -4.07 14.09
C LEU A 189 -23.10 -3.82 13.44
N SER A 190 -24.01 -3.19 14.17
CA SER A 190 -25.36 -2.88 13.70
C SER A 190 -25.73 -1.44 13.97
N TYR A 191 -26.58 -0.89 13.10
CA TYR A 191 -27.29 0.36 13.34
C TYR A 191 -28.35 0.19 14.44
N MET A 192 -28.23 0.97 15.51
CA MET A 192 -29.17 0.94 16.62
C MET A 192 -30.46 1.68 16.23
N HIS A 193 -31.60 0.98 16.34
CA HIS A 193 -32.93 1.49 15.99
C HIS A 193 -33.96 1.35 17.12
N GLU A 194 -33.69 0.54 18.15
CA GLU A 194 -34.70 0.12 19.13
C GLU A 194 -34.92 1.10 20.29
N SER A 195 -33.99 2.01 20.57
CA SER A 195 -34.10 2.94 21.69
C SER A 195 -33.98 4.39 21.23
N TYR A 196 -34.91 5.24 21.69
CA TYR A 196 -34.95 6.67 21.37
C TYR A 196 -33.61 7.39 21.62
N ASP A 197 -32.92 7.06 22.71
CA ASP A 197 -31.70 7.78 23.13
C ASP A 197 -30.43 7.37 22.36
N CYS A 198 -30.40 6.18 21.76
CA CYS A 198 -29.25 5.74 20.95
C CYS A 198 -29.61 5.39 19.50
N ASN A 199 -30.78 5.85 19.05
CA ASN A 199 -31.17 5.76 17.65
C ASN A 199 -30.12 6.49 16.79
N GLY A 200 -29.54 5.79 15.82
CA GLY A 200 -28.47 6.34 14.98
C GLY A 200 -27.04 5.97 15.34
N TYR A 201 -26.80 5.37 16.51
CA TYR A 201 -25.47 4.92 16.91
C TYR A 201 -25.13 3.55 16.31
N LEU A 202 -23.84 3.26 16.18
CA LEU A 202 -23.35 1.95 15.77
C LEU A 202 -22.87 1.15 16.99
N LYS A 203 -23.29 -0.11 17.10
CA LYS A 203 -22.95 -0.98 18.23
C LYS A 203 -22.73 -2.42 17.78
N PHE A 204 -21.76 -3.10 18.39
CA PHE A 204 -21.63 -4.55 18.27
C PHE A 204 -22.67 -5.25 19.15
N SER A 205 -23.90 -5.36 18.65
CA SER A 205 -25.05 -5.94 19.36
C SER A 205 -25.71 -7.10 18.63
N GLU A 206 -25.66 -7.09 17.30
CA GLU A 206 -26.37 -8.04 16.45
C GLU A 206 -25.66 -9.40 16.42
N THR A 207 -26.44 -10.47 16.30
CA THR A 207 -25.93 -11.84 16.23
C THR A 207 -26.00 -12.44 14.83
N LEU A 208 -26.81 -11.85 13.94
CA LEU A 208 -27.01 -12.33 12.57
C LEU A 208 -26.31 -11.42 11.55
N ALA A 209 -25.43 -12.00 10.73
CA ALA A 209 -24.71 -11.26 9.70
C ALA A 209 -25.65 -10.66 8.63
N PHE A 210 -26.77 -11.33 8.36
CA PHE A 210 -27.74 -10.97 7.32
C PHE A 210 -28.81 -9.95 7.75
N SER A 211 -28.76 -9.48 9.00
CA SER A 211 -29.63 -8.41 9.49
C SER A 211 -29.56 -7.18 8.57
N PRO A 212 -30.67 -6.50 8.27
CA PRO A 212 -30.64 -5.30 7.43
C PRO A 212 -29.83 -4.16 8.08
N TYR A 213 -29.65 -4.20 9.41
CA TYR A 213 -28.93 -3.19 10.19
C TYR A 213 -27.41 -3.40 10.24
N THR A 214 -26.91 -4.56 9.81
CA THR A 214 -25.47 -4.90 9.80
C THR A 214 -24.79 -4.67 8.46
N LYS A 215 -25.55 -4.27 7.44
CA LYS A 215 -25.06 -4.06 6.08
C LYS A 215 -24.55 -2.63 5.91
N PHE A 216 -23.29 -2.51 5.48
CA PHE A 216 -22.65 -1.23 5.18
C PHE A 216 -22.10 -1.21 3.76
N GLU A 217 -22.22 -0.09 3.09
CA GLU A 217 -21.55 0.21 1.82
C GLU A 217 -20.24 0.95 2.14
N VAL A 218 -19.17 0.62 1.41
CA VAL A 218 -17.88 1.31 1.49
C VAL A 218 -17.64 2.06 0.20
N GLU A 219 -17.32 3.34 0.32
CA GLU A 219 -16.98 4.21 -0.80
C GLU A 219 -15.59 4.81 -0.56
N ARG A 220 -14.74 4.89 -1.58
CA ARG A 220 -13.45 5.59 -1.44
C ARG A 220 -13.70 7.09 -1.21
N ALA A 221 -12.96 7.69 -0.28
CA ALA A 221 -12.98 9.13 -0.09
C ALA A 221 -12.44 9.82 -1.35
N LYS A 222 -13.20 10.77 -1.90
CA LYS A 222 -12.83 11.49 -3.14
C LYS A 222 -11.84 12.64 -2.91
N CYS A 223 -11.72 13.13 -1.67
CA CYS A 223 -11.00 14.35 -1.32
C CYS A 223 -10.04 14.14 -0.13
N SER A 224 -9.18 13.13 -0.18
CA SER A 224 -8.10 13.02 0.82
C SER A 224 -6.74 13.14 0.15
N GLU A 225 -5.85 13.91 0.78
CA GLU A 225 -4.41 13.94 0.47
C GLU A 225 -3.71 12.60 0.79
N GLU A 226 -4.45 11.65 1.37
CA GLU A 226 -4.01 10.32 1.77
C GLU A 226 -4.84 9.24 1.08
N ASP A 227 -4.15 8.29 0.44
CA ASP A 227 -4.79 7.12 -0.16
C ASP A 227 -5.20 6.09 0.90
N GLY A 228 -6.35 5.44 0.68
CA GLY A 228 -6.86 4.35 1.53
C GLY A 228 -7.96 4.77 2.51
N LEU A 229 -8.33 6.05 2.55
CA LEU A 229 -9.47 6.51 3.34
C LEU A 229 -10.80 6.16 2.68
N VAL A 230 -11.76 5.76 3.51
CA VAL A 230 -13.08 5.31 3.05
C VAL A 230 -14.20 5.98 3.83
N HIS A 231 -15.30 6.24 3.14
CA HIS A 231 -16.58 6.54 3.75
C HIS A 231 -17.35 5.23 3.92
N ILE A 232 -17.87 5.02 5.13
CA ILE A 232 -18.73 3.90 5.44
C ILE A 232 -20.15 4.42 5.52
N LYS A 233 -21.08 3.79 4.81
CA LYS A 233 -22.48 4.20 4.72
C LYS A 233 -23.37 3.07 5.19
N SER A 234 -24.32 3.37 6.08
CA SER A 234 -25.30 2.39 6.53
C SER A 234 -26.30 2.12 5.41
N CYS A 235 -26.54 0.84 5.11
CA CYS A 235 -27.50 0.47 4.08
C CYS A 235 -28.95 0.67 4.52
N HIS A 236 -29.18 0.66 5.84
CA HIS A 236 -30.51 0.78 6.43
C HIS A 236 -31.13 2.16 6.16
N ASN A 237 -30.37 3.24 6.39
CA ASN A 237 -30.87 4.61 6.24
C ASN A 237 -30.16 5.42 5.15
N LYS A 238 -29.19 4.81 4.44
CA LYS A 238 -28.38 5.42 3.39
C LYS A 238 -27.55 6.63 3.84
N LYS A 239 -27.20 6.70 5.12
CA LYS A 239 -26.41 7.79 5.71
C LYS A 239 -24.99 7.34 6.08
N TYR A 240 -24.07 8.31 6.11
CA TYR A 240 -22.66 8.07 6.39
C TYR A 240 -22.38 7.96 7.89
N CYS A 241 -21.38 7.14 8.20
CA CYS A 241 -20.79 7.00 9.51
C CYS A 241 -19.93 8.23 9.80
N LYS A 242 -20.24 8.90 10.91
CA LYS A 242 -19.53 10.09 11.39
C LYS A 242 -19.21 9.93 12.86
N ARG A 243 -18.03 10.40 13.27
CA ARG A 243 -17.68 10.51 14.68
C ARG A 243 -18.52 11.60 15.35
N VAL A 244 -19.17 11.26 16.45
CA VAL A 244 -19.96 12.20 17.27
C VAL A 244 -19.38 12.20 18.68
N LYS A 245 -18.82 13.35 19.08
CA LYS A 245 -18.06 13.53 20.33
C LYS A 245 -16.85 12.57 20.43
N ASN A 246 -16.04 12.71 21.48
CA ASN A 246 -14.72 12.07 21.57
C ASN A 246 -14.73 10.52 21.59
N VAL A 247 -15.89 9.84 21.68
CA VAL A 247 -15.93 8.39 21.98
C VAL A 247 -16.98 7.59 21.18
N SER A 248 -17.74 8.19 20.24
CA SER A 248 -18.83 7.45 19.57
C SER A 248 -18.95 7.74 18.08
N ILE A 249 -19.56 6.80 17.34
CA ILE A 249 -19.82 6.91 15.90
C ILE A 249 -21.32 6.75 15.67
N THR A 250 -21.89 7.61 14.83
CA THR A 250 -23.28 7.53 14.37
C THR A 250 -23.34 7.31 12.87
N GLY A 251 -24.34 6.57 12.40
CA GLY A 251 -24.62 6.34 10.98
C GLY A 251 -25.69 7.30 10.46
N ASN A 252 -25.70 8.56 10.89
CA ASN A 252 -26.81 9.50 10.65
C ASN A 252 -26.44 10.74 9.83
N SER A 253 -25.24 10.80 9.24
CA SER A 253 -24.82 11.98 8.47
C SER A 253 -25.29 11.92 7.01
N ASN A 254 -25.85 13.02 6.52
CA ASN A 254 -26.20 13.18 5.11
C ASN A 254 -24.99 13.62 4.24
N GLU A 255 -23.90 14.05 4.86
CA GLU A 255 -22.73 14.60 4.19
C GLU A 255 -21.55 13.61 4.26
N GLN A 256 -20.73 13.59 3.21
CA GLN A 256 -19.39 13.00 3.26
C GLN A 256 -18.51 13.95 4.08
N THR A 257 -18.60 13.92 5.41
CA THR A 257 -17.65 14.63 6.26
C THR A 257 -16.26 14.02 6.10
N PRO A 258 -15.16 14.78 6.31
CA PRO A 258 -13.81 14.24 6.23
C PRO A 258 -13.77 12.91 6.99
N PRO A 259 -13.21 11.86 6.36
CA PRO A 259 -13.20 10.53 6.95
C PRO A 259 -12.68 10.66 8.38
N PRO A 260 -13.39 10.11 9.38
CA PRO A 260 -12.84 10.11 10.73
C PRO A 260 -11.47 9.46 10.63
N VAL A 261 -10.42 10.18 11.03
CA VAL A 261 -9.07 9.63 11.12
C VAL A 261 -9.16 8.49 12.11
N PHE A 262 -9.24 7.27 11.59
CA PHE A 262 -9.19 6.07 12.39
C PHE A 262 -7.73 5.91 12.78
N PRO A 263 -7.37 5.96 14.08
CA PRO A 263 -6.19 5.25 14.51
C PRO A 263 -6.55 3.77 14.38
N PHE A 264 -6.39 3.20 13.18
CA PHE A 264 -6.15 1.77 13.08
C PHE A 264 -4.77 1.57 13.71
N SER A 265 -4.75 1.40 15.04
CA SER A 265 -3.64 0.76 15.71
C SER A 265 -3.52 -0.61 15.06
N ALA A 266 -2.46 -0.75 14.27
CA ALA A 266 -2.09 -1.96 13.58
C ALA A 266 -1.63 -2.99 14.62
N ASP A 267 -2.60 -3.65 15.23
CA ASP A 267 -2.44 -4.98 15.86
C ASP A 267 -3.52 -5.93 15.36
N LEU A 268 -3.94 -5.72 14.10
CA LEU A 268 -4.84 -6.61 13.41
C LEU A 268 -4.00 -7.66 12.70
N ARG A 269 -3.85 -8.80 13.39
CA ARG A 269 -3.53 -10.08 12.74
C ARG A 269 -4.47 -10.29 11.55
N PRO A 270 -4.05 -11.05 10.52
CA PRO A 270 -4.78 -11.16 9.27
C PRO A 270 -6.23 -11.51 9.55
N PHE A 271 -7.16 -10.62 9.21
CA PHE A 271 -8.57 -10.95 9.26
C PHE A 271 -8.80 -12.02 8.20
N ASP A 272 -9.14 -13.22 8.65
CA ASP A 272 -9.81 -14.21 7.83
C ASP A 272 -11.11 -13.59 7.31
N TYR A 273 -11.08 -13.13 6.06
CA TYR A 273 -12.28 -12.72 5.35
C TYR A 273 -13.10 -13.98 5.06
N VAL A 274 -14.07 -14.30 5.91
CA VAL A 274 -15.13 -15.25 5.55
C VAL A 274 -16.11 -14.52 4.61
N LEU A 275 -15.77 -14.48 3.33
CA LEU A 275 -16.66 -14.08 2.25
C LEU A 275 -17.70 -15.19 2.02
N HIS A 276 -18.86 -15.10 2.70
CA HIS A 276 -20.03 -15.87 2.26
C HIS A 276 -20.55 -15.28 0.95
N ARG A 277 -20.19 -15.92 -0.17
CA ARG A 277 -20.70 -15.64 -1.50
C ARG A 277 -22.02 -16.40 -1.67
N GLU A 278 -23.15 -15.78 -1.34
CA GLU A 278 -24.45 -16.35 -1.73
C GLU A 278 -24.59 -16.21 -3.26
N LYS A 279 -24.59 -17.36 -3.95
CA LYS A 279 -25.09 -17.46 -5.33
C LYS A 279 -26.61 -17.29 -5.26
N GLU A 280 -27.13 -16.17 -5.74
CA GLU A 280 -28.55 -16.06 -6.08
C GLU A 280 -28.86 -17.10 -7.17
N ARG A 281 -29.48 -18.22 -6.77
CA ARG A 281 -30.21 -19.09 -7.69
C ARG A 281 -31.52 -18.38 -8.02
N PHE A 282 -31.58 -17.78 -9.20
CA PHE A 282 -32.85 -17.52 -9.85
C PHE A 282 -33.51 -18.87 -10.13
N ILE A 283 -34.63 -19.16 -9.45
CA ILE A 283 -35.58 -20.17 -9.90
C ILE A 283 -36.76 -19.38 -10.44
N GLY A 284 -36.93 -19.42 -11.75
CA GLY A 284 -38.14 -18.94 -12.40
C GLY A 284 -39.25 -19.98 -12.26
N ALA A 285 -40.41 -19.51 -11.81
CA ALA A 285 -41.75 -19.80 -12.31
C ALA A 285 -42.73 -18.94 -11.49
#